data_AF-A0A7W6HXY2-F1
#
_entry.id   AF-A0A7W6HXY2-F1
#
_cell.length_a   1.000
_cell.length_b   1.000
_cell.length_c   1.000
_cell.angle_alpha   90.00
_cell.angle_beta   90.00
_cell.angle_gamma   90.00
#
_symmetry.space_group_name_H-M   'P 1'
#
loop_
_entity.id
_entity.type
_entity.pdbx_description
1 polymer ?
#
loop_
_entity_poly.entity_id
_entity_poly.type
_entity_poly.pdbx_seq_one_letter_code
_entity_poly.pdbx_strand_id
1 'polypeptide(L)'
;MQQTILMVGDITDIYVNSFQRMLRDGNFRPEELSAIAFGYTKLLEESNEVLTELRNVVNITTLSMTDKERMDVVERCHSKMKRYRNLVSYYTNKNISVSYLRAKKKNDLDRIMGLYGNMNERYW
;
A
#
# COMPACT_ATOMS: atom_id res chain seq x y z
N MET A 1 -1.35 -15.48 11.29
CA MET A 1 0.06 -15.01 11.38
C MET A 1 0.69 -14.83 9.99
N GLN A 2 0.93 -15.91 9.22
CA GLN A 2 1.63 -15.83 7.92
C GLN A 2 0.98 -14.87 6.91
N GLN A 3 -0.36 -14.81 6.85
CA GLN A 3 -1.08 -13.89 5.97
C GLN A 3 -0.77 -12.41 6.25
N THR A 4 -0.58 -12.01 7.51
CA THR A 4 -0.30 -10.61 7.85
C THR A 4 1.10 -10.17 7.40
N ILE A 5 2.07 -11.09 7.44
CA ILE A 5 3.42 -10.84 6.94
C ILE A 5 3.42 -10.72 5.41
N LEU A 6 2.69 -11.60 4.73
CA LEU A 6 2.54 -11.54 3.27
C LEU A 6 1.91 -10.21 2.82
N MET A 7 0.94 -9.68 3.57
CA MET A 7 0.32 -8.39 3.26
C MET A 7 1.30 -7.21 3.29
N VAL A 8 2.40 -7.28 4.05
CA VAL A 8 3.43 -6.21 4.04
C VAL A 8 4.29 -6.29 2.79
N GLY A 9 4.58 -7.51 2.33
CA GLY A 9 5.17 -7.73 1.00
C GLY A 9 4.31 -7.08 -0.07
N ASP A 10 3.01 -7.39 -0.09
CA ASP A 10 2.05 -6.78 -1.04
C ASP A 10 2.04 -5.24 -0.98
N ILE A 11 2.01 -4.65 0.23
CA ILE A 11 2.03 -3.19 0.40
C ILE A 11 3.29 -2.58 -0.21
N THR A 12 4.45 -3.19 0.08
CA THR A 12 5.74 -2.73 -0.41
C THR A 12 5.83 -2.88 -1.92
N ASP A 13 5.35 -4.00 -2.46
CA ASP A 13 5.31 -4.25 -3.90
C ASP A 13 4.42 -3.26 -4.63
N ILE A 14 3.24 -2.94 -4.10
CA ILE A 14 2.36 -1.92 -4.68
C ILE A 14 3.09 -0.57 -4.72
N TYR A 15 3.75 -0.17 -3.62
CA TYR A 15 4.52 1.07 -3.56
C TYR A 15 5.62 1.09 -4.63
N VAL A 16 6.56 0.14 -4.59
CA VAL A 16 7.76 0.17 -5.43
C VAL A 16 7.37 0.13 -6.91
N ASN A 17 6.50 -0.81 -7.29
CA ASN A 17 6.12 -0.96 -8.69
C ASN A 17 5.32 0.25 -9.21
N SER A 18 4.41 0.80 -8.40
CA SER A 18 3.57 1.91 -8.83
C SER A 18 4.35 3.21 -8.88
N PHE A 19 5.21 3.47 -7.89
CA PHE A 19 6.02 4.68 -7.87
C PHE A 19 7.06 4.68 -9.02
N GLN A 20 7.67 3.54 -9.31
CA GLN A 20 8.55 3.41 -10.49
C GLN A 20 7.83 3.72 -11.80
N ARG A 21 6.55 3.33 -11.94
CA ARG A 21 5.74 3.70 -13.10
C ARG A 21 5.42 5.20 -13.12
N MET A 22 5.08 5.79 -11.98
CA MET A 22 4.84 7.23 -11.84
C MET A 22 6.06 8.07 -12.20
N LEU A 23 7.28 7.62 -11.90
CA LEU A 23 8.51 8.28 -12.33
C LEU A 23 8.69 8.32 -13.86
N ARG A 24 8.10 7.36 -14.58
CA ARG A 24 8.12 7.28 -16.06
C ARG A 24 6.93 7.99 -16.70
N ASP A 25 6.01 8.48 -15.89
CA ASP A 25 4.79 9.13 -16.31
C ASP A 25 5.00 10.64 -16.43
N GLY A 26 5.00 11.12 -17.67
CA GLY A 26 5.16 12.54 -18.00
C GLY A 26 3.98 13.43 -17.59
N ASN A 27 2.96 12.89 -16.91
CA ASN A 27 1.84 13.68 -16.39
C ASN A 27 2.03 14.18 -14.97
N PHE A 28 3.08 13.77 -14.24
CA PHE A 28 3.38 14.29 -12.91
C PHE A 28 4.52 15.31 -12.93
N ARG A 29 4.37 16.36 -12.13
CA ARG A 29 5.45 17.31 -11.84
C ARG A 29 6.38 16.72 -10.77
N PRO A 30 7.66 17.10 -10.71
CA PRO A 30 8.59 16.62 -9.69
C PRO A 30 8.08 16.82 -8.26
N GLU A 31 7.41 17.92 -7.97
CA GLU A 31 6.88 18.21 -6.64
C GLU A 31 5.68 17.30 -6.29
N GLU A 32 4.88 16.91 -7.28
CA GLU A 32 3.81 15.93 -7.10
C GLU A 32 4.39 14.55 -6.80
N LEU A 33 5.45 14.14 -7.50
CA LEU A 33 6.15 12.88 -7.24
C LEU A 33 6.75 12.85 -5.83
N SER A 34 7.34 13.96 -5.37
CA SER A 34 7.83 14.09 -3.99
C SER A 34 6.69 13.98 -2.96
N ALA A 35 5.55 14.63 -3.20
CA ALA A 35 4.39 14.53 -2.33
C ALA A 35 3.79 13.11 -2.31
N ILE A 36 3.77 12.43 -3.46
CA ILE A 36 3.33 11.05 -3.58
C ILE A 36 4.27 10.10 -2.82
N ALA A 37 5.58 10.27 -2.97
CA ALA A 37 6.58 9.50 -2.24
C ALA A 37 6.40 9.66 -0.73
N PHE A 38 6.23 10.90 -0.26
CA PHE A 38 5.97 11.18 1.15
C PHE A 38 4.67 10.51 1.65
N GLY A 39 3.61 10.53 0.84
CA GLY A 39 2.37 9.83 1.16
C GLY A 39 2.57 8.31 1.32
N TYR A 40 3.33 7.67 0.43
CA TYR A 40 3.69 6.26 0.58
C TYR A 40 4.54 6.01 1.83
N THR A 41 5.52 6.85 2.14
CA THR A 41 6.33 6.73 3.35
C THR A 41 5.46 6.67 4.60
N LYS A 42 4.46 7.57 4.71
CA LYS A 42 3.53 7.56 5.85
C LYS A 42 2.71 6.27 5.93
N LEU A 43 2.23 5.76 4.81
CA LEU A 43 1.48 4.51 4.77
C LEU A 43 2.33 3.29 5.14
N LEU A 44 3.61 3.29 4.77
CA LEU A 44 4.57 2.23 5.10
C LEU A 44 4.97 2.26 6.57
N GLU A 45 5.23 3.45 7.13
CA GLU A 45 5.52 3.65 8.56
C GLU A 45 4.39 3.05 9.42
N GLU A 46 3.15 3.43 9.13
CA GLU A 46 1.95 2.93 9.83
C GLU A 46 1.77 1.41 9.70
N SER A 47 2.09 0.84 8.53
CA SER A 47 2.05 -0.62 8.33
C SER A 47 3.13 -1.34 9.15
N ASN A 48 4.31 -0.74 9.30
CA ASN A 48 5.40 -1.29 10.09
C ASN A 48 5.11 -1.28 11.60
N GLU A 49 4.35 -0.30 12.09
CA GLU A 49 3.87 -0.30 13.48
C GLU A 49 3.00 -1.52 13.78
N VAL A 50 2.14 -1.92 12.85
CA VAL A 50 1.30 -3.14 13.00
C VAL A 50 2.16 -4.41 13.03
N LEU A 51 3.24 -4.48 12.24
CA LEU A 51 4.18 -5.60 12.32
C LEU A 51 4.89 -5.67 13.68
N THR A 52 5.24 -4.51 14.23
CA THR A 52 5.88 -4.42 15.55
C THR A 52 4.91 -4.88 16.64
N GLU A 53 3.64 -4.46 16.58
CA GLU A 53 2.57 -4.95 17.47
C GLU A 53 2.44 -6.47 17.39
N LEU A 54 2.41 -7.03 16.17
CA LEU A 54 2.33 -8.48 15.96
C LEU A 54 3.55 -9.24 16.48
N ARG A 55 4.76 -8.70 16.29
CA ARG A 55 6.01 -9.30 16.78
C ARG A 55 6.03 -9.35 18.32
N ASN A 56 5.51 -8.33 18.98
CA ASN A 56 5.42 -8.29 20.43
C ASN A 56 4.54 -9.43 20.98
N VAL A 57 3.45 -9.79 20.30
CA VAL A 57 2.61 -10.95 20.67
C VAL A 57 3.38 -12.27 20.64
N VAL A 58 4.33 -12.40 19.71
CA VAL A 58 5.17 -13.61 19.57
C VAL A 58 6.29 -13.65 20.61
N ASN A 59 6.78 -12.48 21.04
CA ASN A 59 7.92 -12.36 21.94
C ASN A 59 7.56 -12.33 23.44
N ILE A 60 6.32 -11.96 23.82
CA ILE A 60 5.91 -11.96 25.23
C ILE A 60 5.86 -13.41 25.72
N THR A 61 6.71 -13.73 26.71
CA THR A 61 6.68 -15.00 27.42
C THR A 61 5.30 -15.24 28.02
N THR A 62 4.82 -16.49 27.92
CA THR A 62 3.45 -16.98 28.22
C THR A 62 2.90 -16.72 29.63
N LEU A 63 3.63 -16.00 30.50
CA LEU A 63 3.25 -15.74 31.89
C LEU A 63 2.37 -14.49 32.08
N SER A 64 2.21 -13.61 31.08
CA SER A 64 1.49 -12.32 31.25
C SER A 64 0.26 -12.13 30.36
N MET A 65 0.00 -13.03 29.40
CA MET A 65 -1.17 -12.96 28.51
C MET A 65 -1.84 -14.32 28.40
N THR A 66 -3.17 -14.33 28.44
CA THR A 66 -3.97 -15.51 28.10
C THR A 66 -3.97 -15.77 26.58
N ASP A 67 -4.26 -17.00 26.17
CA ASP A 67 -4.41 -17.34 24.75
C ASP A 67 -5.50 -16.50 24.06
N LYS A 68 -6.57 -16.15 24.78
CA LYS A 68 -7.63 -15.27 24.28
C LYS A 68 -7.10 -13.88 23.95
N GLU A 69 -6.40 -13.23 24.89
CA GLU A 69 -5.83 -11.89 24.68
C GLU A 69 -4.81 -11.88 23.54
N ARG A 70 -4.02 -12.95 23.42
CA ARG A 70 -3.11 -13.12 22.28
C ARG A 70 -3.86 -13.19 20.96
N MET A 71 -4.92 -14.00 20.88
CA MET A 71 -5.73 -14.13 19.66
C MET A 71 -6.43 -12.83 19.29
N ASP A 72 -6.96 -12.09 20.28
CA ASP A 72 -7.59 -10.78 20.05
C ASP A 72 -6.58 -9.78 19.45
N VAL A 73 -5.32 -9.78 19.89
CA VAL A 73 -4.28 -8.92 19.30
C VAL A 73 -3.93 -9.32 17.88
N VAL A 74 -3.84 -10.63 17.60
CA VAL A 74 -3.56 -11.14 16.24
C VAL A 74 -4.66 -10.72 15.27
N GLU A 75 -5.93 -10.84 15.65
CA GLU A 75 -7.07 -10.46 14.81
C GLU A 75 -7.12 -8.95 14.54
N ARG A 76 -6.84 -8.13 15.56
CA ARG A 76 -6.70 -6.68 15.36
C ARG A 76 -5.56 -6.33 14.42
N CYS A 77 -4.39 -6.93 14.59
CA CYS A 77 -3.23 -6.68 13.71
C CYS A 77 -3.55 -7.07 12.27
N HIS A 78 -4.18 -8.22 12.06
CA HIS A 78 -4.63 -8.66 10.74
C HIS A 78 -5.60 -7.66 10.10
N SER A 79 -6.60 -7.21 10.85
CA SER A 79 -7.60 -6.24 10.36
C SER A 79 -6.98 -4.88 10.01
N LYS A 80 -6.08 -4.37 10.87
CA LYS A 80 -5.32 -3.14 10.59
C LYS A 80 -4.47 -3.28 9.34
N MET A 81 -3.73 -4.38 9.19
CA MET A 81 -2.87 -4.61 8.03
C MET A 81 -3.67 -4.67 6.72
N LYS A 82 -4.80 -5.38 6.72
CA LYS A 82 -5.72 -5.42 5.58
C LYS A 82 -6.21 -4.01 5.20
N ARG A 83 -6.54 -3.19 6.19
CA ARG A 83 -6.93 -1.79 5.97
C ARG A 83 -5.80 -0.96 5.35
N TYR A 84 -4.56 -1.10 5.82
CA TYR A 84 -3.42 -0.38 5.25
C TYR A 84 -3.14 -0.81 3.81
N ARG A 85 -3.20 -2.11 3.50
CA ARG A 85 -3.11 -2.63 2.12
C ARG A 85 -4.15 -2.00 1.19
N ASN A 86 -5.39 -1.90 1.66
CA ASN A 86 -6.46 -1.26 0.90
C ASN A 86 -6.22 0.25 0.73
N LEU A 87 -5.72 0.92 1.77
CA LEU A 87 -5.42 2.35 1.74
C LEU A 87 -4.29 2.68 0.75
N VAL A 88 -3.24 1.86 0.71
CA VAL A 88 -2.13 1.97 -0.25
C VAL A 88 -2.64 1.77 -1.67
N SER A 89 -3.49 0.75 -1.89
CA SER A 89 -4.11 0.51 -3.20
C SER A 89 -4.99 1.68 -3.63
N TYR A 90 -5.83 2.19 -2.73
CA TYR A 90 -6.68 3.36 -2.99
C TYR A 90 -5.86 4.62 -3.30
N TYR A 91 -4.83 4.90 -2.51
CA TYR A 91 -3.94 6.03 -2.71
C TYR A 91 -3.23 5.97 -4.06
N THR A 92 -2.73 4.79 -4.42
CA THR A 92 -2.12 4.49 -5.72
C THR A 92 -3.08 4.80 -6.86
N ASN A 93 -4.28 4.21 -6.80
CA ASN A 93 -5.31 4.36 -7.82
C ASN A 93 -5.76 5.82 -7.97
N LYS A 94 -5.88 6.55 -6.86
CA LYS A 94 -6.24 7.98 -6.87
C LYS A 94 -5.19 8.82 -7.60
N ASN A 95 -3.91 8.56 -7.38
CA ASN A 95 -2.83 9.27 -8.09
C ASN A 95 -2.81 8.92 -9.57
N ILE A 96 -2.93 7.64 -9.92
CA ILE A 96 -2.97 7.18 -11.33
C ILE A 96 -4.16 7.81 -12.07
N SER A 97 -5.34 7.94 -11.43
CA SER A 97 -6.51 8.61 -12.01
C SER A 97 -6.23 10.07 -12.44
N VAL A 98 -5.37 10.79 -11.71
CA VAL A 98 -4.96 12.15 -12.10
C VAL A 98 -4.18 12.12 -13.41
N SER A 99 -3.27 11.16 -13.58
CA SER A 99 -2.55 10.96 -14.84
C SER A 99 -3.49 10.62 -15.99
N TYR A 100 -4.44 9.70 -15.79
CA TYR A 100 -5.45 9.37 -16.81
C TYR A 100 -6.24 10.59 -17.28
N LEU A 101 -6.70 11.45 -16.35
CA LEU A 101 -7.42 12.68 -16.70
C LEU A 101 -6.55 13.66 -17.50
N ARG A 102 -5.26 13.75 -17.20
CA ARG A 102 -4.31 14.61 -17.92
C ARG A 102 -3.98 14.04 -19.30
N ALA A 103 -3.77 12.73 -19.40
CA ALA A 103 -3.51 12.03 -20.65
C ALA A 103 -4.69 12.12 -21.62
N LYS A 104 -5.93 12.00 -21.11
CA LYS A 104 -7.15 12.20 -21.90
C LYS A 104 -7.20 13.60 -22.53
N LYS A 105 -6.75 14.64 -21.82
CA LYS A 105 -6.67 16.02 -22.35
C LYS A 105 -5.58 16.21 -23.40
N LYS A 106 -4.51 15.40 -23.34
CA LYS A 106 -3.36 15.44 -24.26
C LYS A 106 -3.50 14.46 -25.44
N ASN A 107 -4.58 13.70 -25.51
CA ASN A 107 -4.76 12.60 -26.47
C ASN A 107 -3.64 11.54 -26.39
N ASP A 108 -3.16 11.24 -25.18
CA ASP A 108 -2.06 10.30 -24.89
C ASP A 108 -2.53 9.15 -23.98
N LEU A 109 -3.80 8.76 -24.12
CA LEU A 109 -4.44 7.77 -23.23
C LEU A 109 -3.82 6.38 -23.37
N ASP A 110 -3.55 5.95 -24.61
CA ASP A 110 -3.02 4.61 -24.92
C ASP A 110 -1.67 4.35 -24.24
N ARG A 111 -0.79 5.37 -24.21
CA ARG A 111 0.50 5.28 -23.52
C ARG A 111 0.32 5.05 -22.02
N ILE A 112 -0.60 5.77 -21.39
CA ILE A 112 -0.85 5.66 -19.95
C ILE A 112 -1.55 4.34 -19.61
N MET A 113 -2.45 3.86 -20.47
CA MET A 113 -3.04 2.52 -20.35
C MET A 113 -1.97 1.43 -20.47
N GLY A 114 -0.98 1.57 -21.36
CA GLY A 114 0.16 0.66 -21.44
C GLY A 114 1.08 0.69 -20.22
N LEU A 115 1.25 1.86 -19.59
CA LEU A 115 2.12 2.05 -18.43
C LEU A 115 1.53 1.45 -17.13
N TYR A 116 0.24 1.65 -16.89
CA TYR A 116 -0.42 1.17 -15.67
C TYR A 116 -1.21 -0.12 -15.86
N GLY A 117 -1.57 -0.49 -17.09
CA GLY A 117 -2.49 -1.57 -17.41
C GLY A 117 -3.95 -1.14 -17.25
N ASN A 118 -4.88 -2.04 -17.60
CA ASN A 118 -6.29 -1.84 -17.30
C ASN A 118 -6.47 -1.77 -15.78
N MET A 119 -7.02 -0.67 -15.28
CA MET A 119 -7.30 -0.44 -13.85
C MET A 119 -8.19 -1.54 -13.24
N ASN A 120 -8.89 -2.30 -14.09
CA ASN A 120 -9.78 -3.40 -13.73
C ASN A 120 -9.11 -4.76 -13.51
N GLU A 121 -7.84 -4.97 -13.86
CA GLU A 121 -7.30 -6.34 -13.95
C GLU A 121 -6.53 -6.84 -12.72
N ARG A 122 -6.23 -6.01 -11.71
CA ARG A 122 -5.22 -6.41 -10.71
C ARG A 122 -5.56 -6.30 -9.23
N TYR A 123 -6.66 -5.69 -8.82
CA TYR A 123 -6.93 -5.48 -7.39
C TYR A 123 -8.43 -5.47 -7.01
N TRP A 124 -9.17 -6.48 -7.46
CA TRP A 124 -10.42 -6.91 -6.85
C TRP A 124 -10.21 -8.25 -6.13
#